data_AF-A0A9E2UNV0-F1
#
_entry.id   AF-A0A9E2UNV0-F1
#
_cell.length_a   1.000
_cell.length_b   1.000
_cell.length_c   1.000
_cell.angle_alpha   90.00
_cell.angle_beta   90.00
_cell.angle_gamma   90.00
#
_symmetry.space_group_name_H-M   'P 1'
#
loop_
_entity.id
_entity.type
_entity.pdbx_description
1 polymer ?
#
loop_
_entity_poly.entity_id
_entity_poly.type
_entity_poly.pdbx_seq_one_letter_code
_entity_poly.pdbx_strand_id
1 'polypeptide(L)'
;MESFFNIIIFAAGFTIIALASKQIGQFFAKAQLPLITGFLFTGIIAGPYMLGLISIETTESLRFVDEISLGFIAFAAGNELYLEELKSRLRIITWVTIGLLVFTFSFCSLTVFFLSDFIPFMREMPVAGRIAVSILAGAILV
;
A
#
# COMPACT_ATOMS: atom_id res chain seq x y z
N MET A 1 -20.90 -20.56 20.71
CA MET A 1 -19.60 -20.67 21.41
C MET A 1 -18.44 -20.74 20.42
N GLU A 2 -18.52 -21.56 19.36
CA GLU A 2 -17.45 -21.69 18.36
C GLU A 2 -17.06 -20.39 17.62
N SER A 3 -18.04 -19.54 17.29
CA SER A 3 -17.78 -18.24 16.64
C SER A 3 -16.90 -17.31 17.48
N PHE A 4 -17.11 -17.27 18.81
CA PHE A 4 -16.31 -16.44 19.71
C PHE A 4 -14.86 -16.93 19.82
N PHE A 5 -14.66 -18.25 19.83
CA PHE A 5 -13.34 -18.86 19.85
C PHE A 5 -12.54 -18.56 18.58
N ASN A 6 -13.19 -18.60 17.40
CA ASN A 6 -12.55 -18.25 16.13
C ASN A 6 -12.14 -16.78 16.07
N ILE A 7 -12.95 -15.86 16.61
CA ILE A 7 -12.59 -14.43 16.71
C ILE A 7 -11.35 -14.24 17.59
N ILE A 8 -11.27 -14.95 18.73
CA ILE A 8 -10.11 -14.89 19.61
C ILE A 8 -8.85 -15.40 18.90
N ILE A 9 -8.93 -16.54 18.22
CA ILE A 9 -7.81 -17.09 17.46
C ILE A 9 -7.36 -16.09 16.41
N PHE A 10 -8.32 -15.48 15.70
CA PHE A 10 -8.02 -14.52 14.66
C PHE A 10 -7.33 -13.26 15.20
N ALA A 11 -7.87 -12.68 16.27
CA ALA A 11 -7.28 -11.53 16.93
C ALA A 11 -5.88 -11.85 17.51
N ALA A 12 -5.69 -13.03 18.08
CA ALA A 12 -4.41 -13.49 18.59
C ALA A 12 -3.40 -13.67 17.44
N GLY A 13 -3.79 -14.30 16.34
CA GLY A 13 -2.97 -14.47 15.15
C GLY A 13 -2.54 -13.13 14.56
N PHE A 14 -3.49 -12.22 14.35
CA PHE A 14 -3.21 -10.85 13.90
C PHE A 14 -2.23 -10.13 14.84
N THR A 15 -2.43 -10.24 16.15
CA THR A 15 -1.53 -9.61 17.15
C THR A 15 -0.12 -10.18 17.08
N ILE A 16 0.03 -11.49 16.97
CA ILE A 16 1.35 -12.14 16.82
C ILE A 16 2.04 -11.66 15.55
N ILE A 17 1.32 -11.60 14.44
CA ILE A 17 1.87 -11.12 13.15
C ILE A 17 2.27 -9.65 13.24
N ALA A 18 1.45 -8.81 13.89
CA ALA A 18 1.77 -7.40 14.10
C ALA A 18 3.02 -7.20 14.97
N LEU A 19 3.19 -7.99 16.04
CA LEU A 19 4.39 -7.97 16.88
C LEU A 19 5.63 -8.47 16.12
N ALA A 20 5.50 -9.55 15.34
CA ALA A 20 6.57 -10.04 14.49
C ALA A 20 6.98 -9.00 13.45
N SER A 21 6.01 -8.33 12.83
CA SER A 21 6.20 -7.26 11.86
C SER A 21 7.00 -6.09 12.46
N LYS A 22 6.69 -5.69 13.70
CA LYS A 22 7.47 -4.68 14.43
C LYS A 22 8.94 -5.10 14.58
N GLN A 23 9.21 -6.33 15.00
CA GLN A 23 10.57 -6.81 15.23
C GLN A 23 11.37 -6.93 13.92
N ILE A 24 10.75 -7.47 12.88
CA ILE A 24 11.35 -7.61 11.54
C ILE A 24 11.59 -6.22 10.92
N GLY A 25 10.63 -5.29 11.07
CA GLY A 25 10.80 -3.89 10.67
C GLY A 25 12.05 -3.27 11.30
N GLN A 26 12.24 -3.44 12.61
CA GLN A 26 13.43 -2.94 13.30
C GLN A 26 14.73 -3.60 12.80
N PHE A 27 14.69 -4.88 12.44
CA PHE A 27 15.84 -5.53 11.81
C PHE A 27 16.19 -4.91 10.45
N PHE A 28 15.19 -4.63 9.61
CA PHE A 28 15.39 -3.94 8.32
C PHE A 28 15.91 -2.52 8.51
N ALA A 29 15.45 -1.81 9.53
CA ALA A 29 15.98 -0.49 9.88
C ALA A 29 17.48 -0.54 10.26
N LYS A 30 17.93 -1.59 10.94
CA LYS A 30 19.38 -1.81 11.20
C LYS A 30 20.19 -2.03 9.92
N ALA A 31 19.56 -2.59 8.89
CA ALA A 31 20.13 -2.73 7.55
C ALA A 31 19.97 -1.48 6.67
N GLN A 32 19.61 -0.33 7.25
CA GLN A 32 19.36 0.94 6.56
C GLN A 32 18.19 0.93 5.55
N LEU A 33 17.23 0.01 5.72
CA LEU A 33 16.01 -0.02 4.92
C LEU A 33 14.85 0.67 5.67
N PRO A 34 13.86 1.25 4.95
CA PRO A 34 12.66 1.78 5.58
C PRO A 34 11.90 0.70 6.37
N LEU A 35 11.35 1.06 7.53
CA LEU A 35 10.56 0.14 8.39
C LEU A 35 9.45 -0.58 7.62
N ILE A 36 8.76 0.16 6.73
CA ILE A 36 7.65 -0.34 5.92
C ILE A 36 8.07 -1.54 5.06
N THR A 37 9.34 -1.59 4.62
CA THR A 37 9.89 -2.73 3.87
C THR A 37 9.81 -4.02 4.70
N GLY A 38 10.17 -3.95 5.98
CA GLY A 38 10.08 -5.11 6.88
C GLY A 38 8.63 -5.49 7.21
N PHE A 39 7.71 -4.51 7.24
CA PHE A 39 6.28 -4.78 7.43
C PHE A 39 5.69 -5.53 6.23
N LEU A 40 5.98 -5.05 5.01
CA LEU A 40 5.57 -5.71 3.77
C LEU A 40 6.16 -7.11 3.66
N PHE A 41 7.45 -7.26 3.98
CA PHE A 41 8.13 -8.56 3.98
C PHE A 41 7.46 -9.56 4.94
N THR A 42 7.14 -9.12 6.16
CA THR A 42 6.41 -9.94 7.13
C THR A 42 5.03 -10.33 6.61
N GLY A 43 4.31 -9.40 5.99
CA GLY A 43 3.00 -9.66 5.38
C GLY A 43 3.06 -10.69 4.25
N ILE A 44 4.06 -10.62 3.38
CA ILE A 44 4.28 -11.62 2.31
C ILE A 44 4.53 -13.01 2.91
N ILE A 45 5.36 -13.11 3.96
CA ILE A 45 5.66 -14.37 4.64
C ILE A 45 4.41 -14.93 5.33
N ALA A 46 3.65 -14.10 6.04
CA ALA A 46 2.45 -14.52 6.76
C ALA A 46 1.25 -14.80 5.83
N GLY A 47 1.28 -14.25 4.62
CA GLY A 47 0.19 -14.33 3.65
C GLY A 47 -0.05 -15.74 3.07
N PRO A 48 -1.08 -15.87 2.21
CA PRO A 48 -1.55 -17.17 1.72
C PRO A 48 -0.54 -17.90 0.84
N TYR A 49 0.40 -17.18 0.23
CA TYR A 49 1.36 -17.72 -0.73
C TYR A 49 2.64 -18.28 -0.09
N MET A 50 2.89 -18.02 1.19
CA MET A 50 4.09 -18.46 1.91
C MET A 50 3.71 -19.37 3.08
N LEU A 51 3.49 -18.84 4.29
CA LEU A 51 3.14 -19.63 5.47
C LEU A 51 1.64 -19.97 5.56
N GLY A 52 0.78 -19.28 4.81
CA GLY A 52 -0.66 -19.54 4.83
C GLY A 52 -1.36 -19.17 6.14
N LEU A 53 -0.75 -18.30 6.97
CA LEU A 53 -1.32 -17.90 8.26
C LEU A 53 -2.53 -16.97 8.11
N ILE A 54 -2.57 -16.22 7.02
CA ILE A 54 -3.69 -15.36 6.62
C ILE A 54 -4.25 -15.89 5.30
N SER A 55 -5.49 -16.37 5.30
CA SER A 55 -6.18 -16.82 4.08
C SER A 55 -6.67 -15.63 3.25
N ILE A 56 -7.06 -15.88 2.00
CA ILE A 56 -7.62 -14.84 1.12
C ILE A 56 -8.93 -14.28 1.71
N GLU A 57 -9.83 -15.14 2.22
CA GLU A 57 -11.07 -14.66 2.86
C GLU A 57 -10.78 -13.82 4.12
N THR A 58 -9.70 -14.18 4.82
CA THR A 58 -9.23 -13.48 6.00
C THR A 58 -8.64 -12.09 5.66
N THR A 59 -8.00 -11.93 4.50
CA THR A 59 -7.56 -10.60 4.05
C THR A 59 -8.73 -9.66 3.79
N GLU A 60 -9.83 -10.15 3.23
CA GLU A 60 -11.04 -9.32 3.05
C GLU A 60 -11.65 -8.89 4.39
N SER A 61 -11.67 -9.77 5.38
CA SER A 61 -12.16 -9.44 6.71
C SER A 61 -11.24 -8.48 7.48
N LEU A 62 -9.98 -8.32 7.06
CA LEU A 62 -9.05 -7.32 7.60
C LEU A 62 -9.15 -5.94 6.94
N ARG A 63 -9.90 -5.78 5.85
CA ARG A 63 -9.99 -4.52 5.13
C ARG A 63 -10.44 -3.34 6.01
N PHE A 64 -11.27 -3.59 7.02
CA PHE A 64 -11.66 -2.54 7.98
C PHE A 64 -10.46 -2.03 8.79
N VAL A 65 -9.46 -2.88 9.08
CA VAL A 65 -8.23 -2.49 9.77
C VAL A 65 -7.40 -1.57 8.89
N ASP A 66 -7.31 -1.87 7.59
CA ASP A 66 -6.61 -1.02 6.62
C ASP A 66 -7.26 0.36 6.51
N GLU A 67 -8.60 0.42 6.41
CA GLU A 67 -9.36 1.67 6.36
C GLU A 67 -9.16 2.53 7.62
N ILE A 68 -9.25 1.90 8.80
CA ILE A 68 -8.99 2.59 10.07
C ILE A 68 -7.53 3.06 10.15
N SER A 69 -6.58 2.22 9.74
CA SER A 69 -5.15 2.55 9.77
C SER A 69 -4.81 3.71 8.84
N LEU A 70 -5.35 3.73 7.61
CA LEU A 70 -5.21 4.85 6.68
C LEU A 70 -5.80 6.13 7.26
N GLY A 71 -6.97 6.05 7.91
CA GLY A 71 -7.57 7.17 8.63
C GLY A 71 -6.67 7.71 9.74
N PHE A 72 -6.08 6.82 10.56
CA PHE A 72 -5.14 7.21 11.60
C PHE A 72 -3.85 7.84 11.04
N ILE A 73 -3.29 7.29 9.96
CA ILE A 73 -2.09 7.86 9.31
C ILE A 73 -2.40 9.26 8.77
N ALA A 74 -3.53 9.43 8.08
CA ALA A 74 -3.95 10.74 7.57
C ALA A 74 -4.22 11.74 8.70
N PHE A 75 -4.86 11.31 9.78
CA PHE A 75 -5.11 12.14 10.96
C PHE A 75 -3.81 12.56 11.65
N ALA A 76 -2.89 11.62 11.90
CA ALA A 76 -1.60 11.90 12.53
C ALA A 76 -0.75 12.87 11.68
N ALA A 77 -0.68 12.63 10.36
CA ALA A 77 0.01 13.53 9.44
C ALA A 77 -0.64 14.92 9.39
N GLY A 78 -1.98 14.99 9.43
CA GLY A 78 -2.72 16.25 9.49
C GLY A 78 -2.51 17.02 10.79
N ASN A 79 -2.40 16.32 11.92
CA ASN A 79 -2.18 16.93 13.24
C ASN A 79 -0.78 17.56 13.38
N GLU A 80 0.22 17.06 12.64
CA GLU A 80 1.57 17.63 12.60
C GLU A 80 1.63 18.91 11.74
N LEU A 81 0.58 19.22 10.97
CA LEU A 81 0.58 20.30 9.97
C LEU A 81 0.16 21.64 10.58
N TYR A 82 1.11 22.57 10.78
CA TYR A 82 0.79 23.91 11.27
C TYR A 82 0.35 24.84 10.12
N LEU A 83 -0.94 25.21 10.13
CA LEU A 83 -1.55 25.96 9.01
C LEU A 83 -0.91 27.32 8.74
N GLU A 84 -0.44 28.04 9.76
CA GLU A 84 0.16 29.37 9.55
C GLU A 84 1.50 29.27 8.82
N GLU A 85 2.32 28.25 9.12
CA GLU A 85 3.55 27.95 8.40
C GLU A 85 3.25 27.50 6.97
N LEU A 86 2.23 26.65 6.81
CA LEU A 86 1.84 26.08 5.52
C LEU A 86 1.37 27.16 4.54
N LYS A 87 0.58 28.15 5.00
CA LYS A 87 0.02 29.22 4.15
C LYS A 87 1.08 29.92 3.29
N SER A 88 2.26 30.17 3.85
CA SER A 88 3.36 30.81 3.12
C SER A 88 3.93 29.96 1.98
N ARG A 89 3.79 28.62 2.08
CA ARG A 89 4.33 27.64 1.14
C ARG A 89 3.27 26.99 0.25
N LEU A 90 1.98 27.20 0.54
CA LEU A 90 0.85 26.56 -0.16
C LEU A 90 0.97 26.67 -1.68
N ARG A 91 1.33 27.84 -2.22
CA ARG A 91 1.47 28.01 -3.67
C ARG A 91 2.51 27.05 -4.27
N ILE A 92 3.67 26.93 -3.63
CA ILE A 92 4.75 26.05 -4.11
C ILE A 92 4.33 24.59 -3.95
N ILE A 93 3.77 24.23 -2.79
CA ILE A 93 3.28 22.88 -2.53
C ILE A 93 2.24 22.48 -3.57
N THR A 94 1.23 23.31 -3.82
CA THR A 94 0.20 23.03 -4.83
C THR A 94 0.80 22.85 -6.22
N TRP A 95 1.72 23.72 -6.65
CA TRP A 95 2.36 23.57 -7.97
C TRP A 95 3.23 22.31 -8.09
N VAL A 96 4.01 22.00 -7.05
CA VAL A 96 4.84 20.78 -7.02
C VAL A 96 3.95 19.54 -7.00
N THR A 97 2.91 19.51 -6.17
CA THR A 97 1.99 18.37 -6.08
C THR A 97 1.21 18.16 -7.37
N ILE A 98 0.63 19.21 -7.96
CA ILE A 98 -0.08 19.09 -9.25
C ILE A 98 0.89 18.69 -10.35
N GLY A 99 2.06 19.33 -10.41
CA GLY A 99 3.08 19.05 -11.41
C GLY A 99 3.56 17.60 -11.34
N LEU A 100 3.92 17.14 -10.13
CA LEU A 100 4.31 15.77 -9.86
C LEU A 100 3.18 14.82 -10.26
N LEU A 101 1.98 14.99 -9.70
CA LEU A 101 0.83 14.12 -9.95
C LEU A 101 0.55 13.99 -11.45
N VAL A 102 0.39 15.10 -12.18
CA VAL A 102 0.06 15.06 -13.61
C VAL A 102 1.19 14.45 -14.43
N PHE A 103 2.44 14.83 -14.14
CA PHE A 103 3.59 14.37 -14.89
C PHE A 103 3.87 12.89 -14.65
N THR A 104 4.03 12.45 -13.39
CA THR A 104 4.34 11.05 -13.08
C THR A 104 3.20 10.14 -13.47
N PHE A 105 1.94 10.54 -13.26
CA PHE A 105 0.78 9.74 -13.65
C PHE A 105 0.77 9.50 -15.16
N SER A 106 0.91 10.58 -15.93
CA SER A 106 0.90 10.49 -17.39
C SER A 106 2.11 9.71 -17.88
N PHE A 107 3.30 10.02 -17.37
CA PHE A 107 4.56 9.39 -17.78
C PHE A 107 4.57 7.88 -17.47
N CYS A 108 4.20 7.48 -16.26
CA CYS A 108 4.11 6.07 -15.85
C CYS A 108 3.02 5.33 -16.65
N SER A 109 1.83 5.93 -16.82
CA SER A 109 0.76 5.33 -17.62
C SER A 109 1.18 5.11 -19.08
N LEU A 110 1.77 6.12 -19.72
CA LEU A 110 2.27 6.00 -21.09
C LEU A 110 3.37 4.94 -21.18
N THR A 111 4.31 4.93 -20.24
CA THR A 111 5.39 3.96 -20.21
C THR A 111 4.86 2.53 -20.14
N VAL A 112 3.93 2.24 -19.23
CA VAL A 112 3.31 0.91 -19.11
C VAL A 112 2.51 0.54 -20.36
N PHE A 113 1.83 1.51 -20.99
CA PHE A 113 1.10 1.28 -22.23
C PHE A 113 2.04 0.91 -23.39
N PHE A 114 3.15 1.63 -23.57
CA PHE A 114 4.14 1.32 -24.60
C PHE A 114 4.88 0.00 -24.33
N LEU A 115 5.07 -0.37 -23.06
CA LEU A 115 5.63 -1.67 -22.69
C LEU A 115 4.61 -2.81 -22.70
N SER A 116 3.34 -2.55 -23.02
CA SER A 116 2.26 -3.56 -22.93
C SER A 116 2.52 -4.81 -23.77
N ASP A 117 3.19 -4.70 -24.91
CA ASP A 117 3.54 -5.85 -25.77
C ASP A 117 4.63 -6.75 -25.17
N PHE A 118 5.44 -6.24 -24.23
CA PHE A 118 6.47 -6.98 -23.51
C PHE A 118 5.94 -7.65 -22.24
N ILE A 119 4.76 -7.25 -21.75
CA ILE A 119 4.16 -7.78 -20.54
C ILE A 119 3.27 -8.99 -20.91
N PRO A 120 3.62 -10.22 -20.49
CA PRO A 120 2.96 -11.43 -20.98
C PRO A 120 1.44 -11.43 -20.84
N PHE A 121 0.90 -10.94 -19.71
CA PHE A 121 -0.55 -10.92 -19.47
C PHE A 121 -1.29 -9.80 -20.23
N MET A 122 -0.60 -8.71 -20.62
CA MET A 122 -1.22 -7.59 -21.34
C MET A 122 -1.23 -7.80 -22.86
N ARG A 123 -0.36 -8.68 -23.36
CA ARG A 123 -0.22 -8.94 -24.79
C ARG A 123 -1.50 -9.45 -25.44
N GLU A 124 -2.23 -10.32 -24.73
CA GLU A 124 -3.49 -10.90 -25.19
C GLU A 124 -4.71 -9.99 -24.97
N MET A 125 -4.54 -8.87 -24.25
CA MET A 125 -5.63 -7.96 -23.95
C MET A 125 -5.97 -7.05 -25.14
N PRO A 126 -7.26 -6.74 -25.36
CA PRO A 126 -7.66 -5.67 -26.28
C PRO A 126 -7.09 -4.33 -25.81
N VAL A 127 -6.97 -3.36 -26.73
CA VAL A 127 -6.40 -2.03 -26.46
C VAL A 127 -7.05 -1.36 -25.24
N ALA A 128 -8.38 -1.49 -25.09
CA ALA A 128 -9.09 -0.97 -23.92
C ALA A 128 -8.60 -1.56 -22.59
N GLY A 129 -8.32 -2.87 -22.54
CA GLY A 129 -7.78 -3.53 -21.35
C GLY A 129 -6.35 -3.08 -21.05
N ARG A 130 -5.52 -2.90 -22.09
CA ARG A 130 -4.16 -2.36 -21.95
C ARG A 130 -4.20 -0.95 -21.37
N ILE A 131 -5.05 -0.07 -21.90
CA ILE A 131 -5.23 1.30 -21.37
C ILE A 131 -5.66 1.26 -19.90
N ALA A 132 -6.62 0.40 -19.53
CA ALA A 132 -7.11 0.30 -18.16
C ALA A 132 -5.99 -0.11 -17.18
N VAL A 133 -5.22 -1.15 -17.52
CA VAL A 133 -4.08 -1.60 -16.70
C VAL A 133 -2.98 -0.54 -16.64
N SER A 134 -2.70 0.16 -17.74
CA SER A 134 -1.72 1.24 -17.77
C SER A 134 -2.11 2.43 -16.90
N ILE A 135 -3.38 2.86 -16.94
CA ILE A 135 -3.91 3.91 -16.06
C ILE A 135 -3.87 3.48 -14.60
N LEU A 136 -4.25 2.24 -14.30
CA LEU A 136 -4.17 1.69 -12.95
C LEU A 136 -2.73 1.69 -12.44
N ALA A 137 -1.78 1.23 -13.26
CA ALA A 137 -0.37 1.24 -12.92
C ALA A 137 0.15 2.67 -12.71
N GLY A 138 -0.26 3.62 -13.54
CA GLY A 138 0.03 5.04 -13.32
C GLY A 138 -0.50 5.54 -11.98
N ALA A 139 -1.74 5.21 -11.63
CA ALA A 139 -2.34 5.61 -10.36
C ALA A 139 -1.65 4.98 -9.13
N ILE A 140 -1.11 3.77 -9.24
CA ILE A 140 -0.38 3.09 -8.16
C ILE A 140 1.03 3.67 -7.97
N LEU A 141 1.65 4.15 -9.05
CA LEU A 141 3.03 4.65 -9.05
C LEU A 141 3.17 6.14 -8.69
N VAL A 142 2.05 6.87 -8.58
CA VAL A 142 1.98 8.27 -8.15
C VAL A 142 1.59 8.36 -6.68
#